data_AF-A0A920ED78-F1
#
_entry.id   AF-A0A920ED78-F1
#
_cell.length_a   1.000
_cell.length_b   1.000
_cell.length_c   1.000
_cell.angle_alpha   90.00
_cell.angle_beta   90.00
_cell.angle_gamma   90.00
#
_symmetry.space_group_name_H-M   'P 1'
#
loop_
_entity.id
_entity.type
_entity.pdbx_description
1 polymer ?
#
loop_
_entity_poly.entity_id
_entity_poly.type
_entity_poly.pdbx_seq_one_letter_code
_entity_poly.pdbx_strand_id
1 'polypeptide(L)'
;MDETTLRNHSTPSHIRSPSERNGTITLETTPRGIARSNGTRKPMLPQVAGRPFGLLIGLQTHHAFAKRPTFINIAHLPHNELVEQLKQSSTRTAILNETDTDPDPKILFDGMSRMIQSMLHRLYPMGEIPDYEPDPTQSFVSIAESKNTTPEAVLYDYMLENDGYAMGMMPIFNYVDGNHDVIREMLLHPQAVSGLSDGGAHCGMICDASIPTFMLSHWTRDRTRGKKLPLEWIIKNKRTILRHSMV
;
A
#
# COMPACT_ATOMS: atom_id res chain seq x y z
N MET A 1 41.95 -76.82 -1.32
CA MET A 1 41.49 -75.72 -0.45
C MET A 1 41.15 -74.59 -1.42
N ASP A 2 40.03 -74.64 -2.15
CA ASP A 2 38.63 -74.44 -1.70
C ASP A 2 38.48 -73.06 -1.01
N GLU A 3 37.62 -72.10 -1.40
CA GLU A 3 36.29 -72.14 -2.03
C GLU A 3 36.02 -70.91 -2.95
N THR A 4 35.03 -71.13 -3.81
CA THR A 4 34.16 -70.29 -4.66
C THR A 4 33.86 -68.81 -4.30
N THR A 5 33.84 -67.98 -5.35
CA THR A 5 33.31 -66.60 -5.37
C THR A 5 31.83 -66.59 -5.78
N LEU A 6 30.95 -66.00 -4.96
CA LEU A 6 29.58 -65.62 -5.36
C LEU A 6 29.20 -64.22 -4.87
N ARG A 7 28.56 -63.48 -5.77
CA ARG A 7 28.08 -62.10 -5.64
C ARG A 7 26.91 -61.98 -4.66
N ASN A 8 26.71 -60.79 -4.08
CA ASN A 8 25.34 -60.28 -3.86
C ASN A 8 25.28 -58.75 -3.88
N HIS A 9 24.31 -58.23 -4.63
CA HIS A 9 23.89 -56.82 -4.69
C HIS A 9 22.96 -56.50 -3.51
N SER A 10 23.16 -55.34 -2.87
CA SER A 10 22.10 -54.63 -2.13
C SER A 10 22.46 -53.14 -2.04
N THR A 11 21.62 -52.28 -2.61
CA THR A 11 21.68 -50.81 -2.53
C THR A 11 21.47 -50.28 -1.12
N PRO A 12 22.18 -49.22 -0.66
CA PRO A 12 21.75 -48.42 0.47
C PRO A 12 20.96 -47.18 0.03
N SER A 13 19.74 -47.08 0.54
CA SER A 13 18.91 -45.88 0.55
C SER A 13 19.54 -44.81 1.46
N HIS A 14 20.11 -43.75 0.89
CA HIS A 14 20.52 -42.59 1.66
C HIS A 14 19.38 -41.58 1.80
N ILE A 15 18.73 -41.64 2.97
CA ILE A 15 17.93 -40.54 3.53
C ILE A 15 18.90 -39.38 3.80
N ARG A 16 18.79 -38.28 3.05
CA ARG A 16 19.57 -37.05 3.24
C ARG A 16 19.11 -36.31 4.50
N SER A 17 20.06 -35.74 5.24
CA SER A 17 19.82 -35.06 6.52
C SER A 17 19.14 -33.69 6.34
N PRO A 18 18.47 -33.16 7.38
CA PRO A 18 17.67 -31.93 7.29
C PRO A 18 18.44 -30.65 6.94
N SER A 19 19.77 -30.64 7.02
CA SER A 19 20.62 -29.47 6.79
C SER A 19 20.83 -29.13 5.30
N GLU A 20 20.45 -30.01 4.36
CA GLU A 20 20.53 -29.73 2.91
C GLU A 20 19.30 -28.97 2.36
N ARG A 21 18.31 -28.61 3.20
CA ARG A 21 17.06 -27.97 2.76
C ARG A 21 17.06 -26.43 2.74
N ASN A 22 18.09 -25.78 3.27
CA ASN A 22 18.16 -24.32 3.29
C ASN A 22 19.11 -23.82 2.20
N GLY A 23 18.60 -23.75 0.97
CA GLY A 23 19.26 -22.99 -0.09
C GLY A 23 19.18 -21.51 0.24
N THR A 24 20.31 -20.89 0.58
CA THR A 24 20.45 -19.44 0.70
C THR A 24 20.09 -18.81 -0.65
N ILE A 25 18.99 -18.06 -0.72
CA ILE A 25 18.64 -17.27 -1.90
C ILE A 25 19.47 -15.99 -1.85
N THR A 26 20.52 -15.92 -2.66
CA THR A 26 21.28 -14.69 -2.86
C THR A 26 20.56 -13.83 -3.92
N LEU A 27 19.94 -12.73 -3.49
CA LEU A 27 19.35 -11.76 -4.40
C LEU A 27 20.45 -10.82 -4.92
N GLU A 28 21.14 -11.24 -5.98
CA GLU A 28 21.96 -10.33 -6.79
C GLU A 28 21.05 -9.65 -7.83
N THR A 29 20.79 -8.34 -7.66
CA THR A 29 20.06 -7.54 -8.65
C THR A 29 20.95 -7.30 -9.87
N THR A 30 20.85 -8.17 -10.87
CA THR A 30 21.42 -7.88 -12.19
C THR A 30 20.54 -6.89 -12.94
N PRO A 31 21.07 -6.09 -13.90
CA PRO A 31 20.30 -5.16 -14.75
C PRO A 31 19.16 -5.80 -15.57
N ARG A 32 18.94 -7.12 -15.46
CA ARG A 32 17.93 -7.91 -16.18
C ARG A 32 16.94 -8.62 -15.25
N GLY A 33 16.89 -8.29 -13.95
CA GLY A 33 15.91 -8.90 -13.02
C GLY A 33 16.00 -10.43 -12.95
N ILE A 34 17.21 -10.99 -12.82
CA ILE A 34 17.41 -12.45 -12.70
C ILE A 34 17.90 -12.77 -11.29
N ALA A 35 17.08 -13.46 -10.49
CA ALA A 35 17.54 -14.08 -9.24
C ALA A 35 18.12 -15.47 -9.52
N ARG A 36 19.10 -15.82 -8.70
CA ARG A 36 19.67 -17.17 -8.66
C ARG A 36 19.05 -17.93 -7.51
N SER A 37 18.48 -19.10 -7.81
CA SER A 37 18.11 -20.09 -6.80
C SER A 37 18.77 -21.41 -7.20
N ASN A 38 19.63 -21.94 -6.31
CA ASN A 38 20.37 -23.20 -6.51
C ASN A 38 21.13 -23.29 -7.85
N GLY A 39 21.82 -22.21 -8.27
CA GLY A 39 22.60 -22.19 -9.51
C GLY A 39 21.78 -22.11 -10.81
N THR A 40 20.45 -22.22 -10.73
CA THR A 40 19.55 -22.04 -11.88
C THR A 40 19.09 -20.58 -11.98
N ARG A 41 19.21 -19.99 -13.18
CA ARG A 41 18.62 -18.69 -13.48
C ARG A 41 17.12 -18.89 -13.73
N LYS A 42 16.28 -18.38 -12.82
CA LYS A 42 14.83 -18.29 -13.08
C LYS A 42 14.50 -16.85 -13.48
N PRO A 43 13.61 -16.63 -14.46
CA PRO A 43 13.13 -15.29 -14.77
C PRO A 43 12.40 -14.73 -13.55
N MET A 44 12.77 -13.54 -13.09
CA MET A 44 11.92 -12.78 -12.16
C MET A 44 11.12 -11.77 -12.95
N LEU A 45 9.85 -11.66 -12.59
CA LEU A 45 8.94 -10.68 -13.14
C LEU A 45 8.57 -9.71 -12.02
N PRO A 46 9.10 -8.48 -12.01
CA PRO A 46 8.67 -7.48 -11.04
C PRO A 46 7.17 -7.20 -11.20
N GLN A 47 6.44 -7.27 -10.09
CA GLN A 47 5.05 -6.86 -10.05
C GLN A 47 4.96 -5.34 -9.86
N VAL A 48 4.17 -4.69 -10.70
CA VAL A 48 3.97 -3.25 -10.67
C VAL A 48 2.48 -2.97 -10.49
N ALA A 49 2.14 -2.23 -9.44
CA ALA A 49 0.78 -1.76 -9.20
C ALA A 49 0.39 -0.71 -10.26
N GLY A 50 -0.86 -0.76 -10.70
CA GLY A 50 -1.40 0.18 -11.69
C GLY A 50 -1.68 1.59 -11.16
N ARG A 51 -1.47 1.82 -9.87
CA ARG A 51 -1.70 3.10 -9.18
C ARG A 51 -0.83 3.17 -7.92
N PRO A 52 -0.74 4.32 -7.26
CA PRO A 52 -0.02 4.44 -5.99
C PRO A 52 -0.57 3.47 -4.95
N PHE A 53 0.35 2.88 -4.19
CA PHE A 53 -0.02 2.16 -2.99
C PHE A 53 -0.08 3.16 -1.84
N GLY A 54 -1.21 3.21 -1.15
CA GLY A 54 -1.46 4.21 -0.12
C GLY A 54 -2.37 3.72 0.98
N LEU A 55 -2.37 4.48 2.08
CA LEU A 55 -3.20 4.24 3.25
C LEU A 55 -4.47 5.07 3.17
N LEU A 56 -5.60 4.49 3.57
CA LEU A 56 -6.85 5.22 3.80
C LEU A 56 -6.87 5.76 5.23
N ILE A 57 -6.93 7.07 5.36
CA ILE A 57 -6.87 7.82 6.61
C ILE A 57 -8.23 8.46 6.86
N GLY A 58 -8.88 8.12 7.97
CA GLY A 58 -10.18 8.65 8.35
C GLY A 58 -10.49 8.36 9.81
N LEU A 59 -11.61 8.86 10.31
CA LEU A 59 -12.01 8.67 11.71
C LEU A 59 -12.16 7.17 12.08
N GLN A 60 -12.61 6.35 11.13
CA GLN A 60 -12.78 4.90 11.31
C GLN A 60 -11.49 4.08 11.12
N THR A 61 -10.38 4.73 10.75
CA THR A 61 -9.10 4.07 10.45
C THR A 61 -7.99 4.68 11.33
N HIS A 62 -6.72 4.54 10.95
CA HIS A 62 -5.67 5.32 11.60
C HIS A 62 -5.76 6.78 11.16
N HIS A 63 -5.66 7.71 12.12
CA HIS A 63 -5.66 9.14 11.86
C HIS A 63 -4.73 9.90 12.81
N ALA A 64 -4.51 11.18 12.52
CA ALA A 64 -3.56 12.04 13.22
C ALA A 64 -3.89 12.27 14.72
N PHE A 65 -5.12 12.02 15.17
CA PHE A 65 -5.60 12.47 16.49
C PHE A 65 -5.85 11.33 17.50
N ALA A 66 -5.62 10.08 17.12
CA ALA A 66 -5.95 8.92 17.95
C ALA A 66 -5.19 8.86 19.30
N LYS A 67 -4.10 9.64 19.43
CA LYS A 67 -3.25 9.72 20.62
C LYS A 67 -3.44 11.00 21.44
N ARG A 68 -4.43 11.83 21.09
CA ARG A 68 -4.77 13.05 21.81
C ARG A 68 -5.57 12.68 23.07
N PRO A 69 -5.20 13.15 24.28
CA PRO A 69 -5.90 12.80 25.52
C PRO A 69 -7.42 12.94 25.46
N THR A 70 -7.93 14.04 24.88
CA THR A 70 -9.38 14.24 24.75
C THR A 70 -10.01 13.18 23.83
N PHE A 71 -9.35 12.85 22.71
CA PHE A 71 -9.85 11.80 21.79
C PHE A 71 -9.87 10.43 22.47
N ILE A 72 -8.79 10.06 23.18
CA ILE A 72 -8.70 8.78 23.92
C ILE A 72 -9.87 8.63 24.89
N ASN A 73 -10.23 9.71 25.60
CA ASN A 73 -11.31 9.69 26.58
C ASN A 73 -12.70 9.48 25.97
N ILE A 74 -12.90 9.84 24.69
CA ILE A 74 -14.22 9.72 24.02
C ILE A 74 -14.25 8.61 22.94
N ALA A 75 -13.12 8.00 22.60
CA ALA A 75 -12.99 7.00 21.54
C ALA A 75 -13.84 5.73 21.76
N HIS A 76 -14.33 5.50 22.99
CA HIS A 76 -15.20 4.38 23.34
C HIS A 76 -16.68 4.61 23.00
N LEU A 77 -17.07 5.85 22.66
CA LEU A 77 -18.45 6.19 22.33
C LEU A 77 -18.91 5.51 21.03
N PRO A 78 -20.22 5.19 20.88
CA PRO A 78 -20.79 4.78 19.60
C PRO A 78 -20.50 5.82 18.51
N HIS A 79 -20.30 5.37 17.26
CA HIS A 79 -19.84 6.22 16.14
C HIS A 79 -20.58 7.56 16.03
N ASN A 80 -21.92 7.55 16.02
CA ASN A 80 -22.71 8.77 15.89
C ASN A 80 -22.50 9.72 17.09
N GLU A 81 -22.41 9.19 18.31
CA GLU A 81 -22.15 9.99 19.50
C GLU A 81 -20.72 10.55 19.50
N LEU A 82 -19.74 9.76 19.05
CA LEU A 82 -18.36 10.20 18.86
C LEU A 82 -18.28 11.37 17.88
N VAL A 83 -18.93 11.24 16.71
CA VAL A 83 -18.97 12.31 15.69
C VAL A 83 -19.61 13.57 16.25
N GLU A 84 -20.74 13.47 16.98
CA GLU A 84 -21.39 14.63 17.60
C GLU A 84 -20.52 15.29 18.68
N GLN A 85 -19.75 14.52 19.45
CA GLN A 85 -18.78 15.06 20.41
C GLN A 85 -17.60 15.76 19.72
N LEU A 86 -17.09 15.20 18.62
CA LEU A 86 -15.99 15.78 17.85
C LEU A 86 -16.42 17.07 17.11
N LYS A 87 -17.69 17.21 16.75
CA LYS A 87 -18.24 18.45 16.19
C LYS A 87 -18.28 19.61 17.21
N GLN A 88 -18.24 19.32 18.51
CA GLN A 88 -18.27 20.38 19.54
C GLN A 88 -17.00 21.23 19.49
N SER A 89 -17.16 22.56 19.48
CA SER A 89 -16.04 23.49 19.36
C SER A 89 -15.03 23.35 20.52
N SER A 90 -15.49 23.02 21.73
CA SER A 90 -14.63 22.75 22.88
C SER A 90 -13.74 21.53 22.67
N THR A 91 -14.31 20.42 22.19
CA THR A 91 -13.62 19.16 21.91
C THR A 91 -12.59 19.35 20.79
N ARG A 92 -13.01 19.98 19.68
CA ARG A 92 -12.12 20.32 18.56
C ARG A 92 -10.93 21.16 19.03
N THR A 93 -11.19 22.22 19.79
CA THR A 93 -10.14 23.12 20.29
C THR A 93 -9.18 22.40 21.23
N ALA A 94 -9.67 21.51 22.11
CA ALA A 94 -8.82 20.71 22.98
C ALA A 94 -7.91 19.79 22.17
N ILE A 95 -8.47 18.96 21.28
CA ILE A 95 -7.72 17.98 20.48
C ILE A 95 -6.64 18.63 19.61
N LEU A 96 -6.93 19.79 19.01
CA LEU A 96 -5.97 20.48 18.14
C LEU A 96 -4.82 21.15 18.91
N ASN A 97 -5.00 21.46 20.20
CA ASN A 97 -3.96 22.07 21.04
C ASN A 97 -3.21 21.07 21.93
N GLU A 98 -3.68 19.83 21.99
CA GLU A 98 -3.07 18.75 22.77
C GLU A 98 -1.82 18.18 22.09
N THR A 99 -0.92 17.60 22.87
CA THR A 99 0.17 16.73 22.38
C THR A 99 -0.23 15.27 22.46
N ASP A 100 0.37 14.44 21.60
CA ASP A 100 0.13 12.99 21.64
C ASP A 100 0.72 12.37 22.91
N THR A 101 0.03 11.36 23.44
CA THR A 101 0.63 10.42 24.39
C THR A 101 1.69 9.58 23.68
N ASP A 102 2.71 9.13 24.43
CA ASP A 102 3.75 8.28 23.87
C ASP A 102 3.19 6.97 23.28
N PRO A 103 3.74 6.49 22.15
CA PRO A 103 3.34 5.23 21.57
C PRO A 103 3.82 4.05 22.44
N ASP A 104 2.96 3.05 22.62
CA ASP A 104 3.33 1.77 23.22
C ASP A 104 4.00 0.88 22.16
N PRO A 105 5.29 0.53 22.30
CA PRO A 105 6.01 -0.30 21.34
C PRO A 105 5.46 -1.74 21.24
N LYS A 106 4.59 -2.16 22.17
CA LYS A 106 3.95 -3.49 22.14
C LYS A 106 2.71 -3.53 21.25
N ILE A 107 2.12 -2.38 20.95
CA ILE A 107 0.92 -2.29 20.12
C ILE A 107 1.36 -2.07 18.67
N LEU A 108 0.96 -2.98 17.79
CA LEU A 108 1.24 -2.84 16.37
C LEU A 108 0.56 -1.56 15.85
N PHE A 109 1.28 -0.76 15.06
CA PHE A 109 0.79 0.49 14.47
C PHE A 109 0.47 1.63 15.46
N ASP A 110 0.92 1.55 16.70
CA ASP A 110 0.64 2.60 17.70
C ASP A 110 1.26 3.97 17.36
N GLY A 111 2.35 3.96 16.58
CA GLY A 111 3.02 5.16 16.07
C GLY A 111 2.39 5.77 14.82
N MET A 112 1.28 5.23 14.30
CA MET A 112 0.68 5.69 13.04
C MET A 112 0.23 7.15 13.08
N SER A 113 -0.30 7.63 14.22
CA SER A 113 -0.74 9.03 14.36
C SER A 113 0.39 10.01 14.05
N ARG A 114 1.58 9.77 14.60
CA ARG A 114 2.78 10.60 14.38
C ARG A 114 3.26 10.54 12.93
N MET A 115 3.23 9.35 12.31
CA MET A 115 3.58 9.20 10.90
C MET A 115 2.63 10.02 10.02
N ILE A 116 1.31 9.91 10.24
CA ILE A 116 0.29 10.64 9.47
C ILE A 116 0.46 12.15 9.65
N GLN A 117 0.67 12.64 10.88
CA GLN A 117 0.97 14.06 11.13
C GLN A 117 2.17 14.56 10.33
N SER A 118 3.26 13.79 10.25
CA SER A 118 4.45 14.17 9.45
C SER A 118 4.22 14.15 7.93
N MET A 119 3.16 13.49 7.47
CA MET A 119 2.89 13.23 6.05
C MET A 119 1.66 13.96 5.52
N LEU A 120 1.14 14.98 6.22
CA LEU A 120 -0.04 15.75 5.77
C LEU A 120 0.14 16.43 4.41
N HIS A 121 1.38 16.74 4.01
CA HIS A 121 1.73 17.25 2.68
C HIS A 121 1.56 16.20 1.56
N ARG A 122 1.37 14.93 1.91
CA ARG A 122 1.12 13.78 1.02
C ARG A 122 -0.19 13.09 1.36
N LEU A 123 -1.06 13.74 2.12
CA LEU A 123 -2.40 13.26 2.40
C LEU A 123 -3.38 14.10 1.59
N TYR A 124 -4.29 13.43 0.89
CA TYR A 124 -5.22 14.05 -0.06
C TYR A 124 -6.66 13.61 0.25
N PRO A 125 -7.66 14.50 0.16
CA PRO A 125 -9.07 14.12 0.20
C PRO A 125 -9.38 13.10 -0.93
N MET A 126 -10.08 12.00 -0.64
CA MET A 126 -10.57 11.11 -1.72
C MET A 126 -11.85 11.62 -2.37
N GLY A 127 -12.71 12.29 -1.60
CA GLY A 127 -14.04 12.71 -2.05
C GLY A 127 -14.97 11.53 -2.38
N GLU A 128 -16.11 11.82 -3.02
CA GLU A 128 -17.07 10.79 -3.44
C GLU A 128 -16.56 9.94 -4.62
N ILE A 129 -15.77 10.55 -5.51
CA ILE A 129 -15.14 9.89 -6.65
C ILE A 129 -13.63 9.85 -6.39
N PRO A 130 -13.09 8.70 -5.97
CA PRO A 130 -11.67 8.56 -5.64
C PRO A 130 -10.73 8.96 -6.79
N ASP A 131 -9.94 10.01 -6.56
CA ASP A 131 -8.79 10.35 -7.42
C ASP A 131 -7.50 9.71 -6.86
N TYR A 132 -6.90 8.82 -7.63
CA TYR A 132 -5.65 8.14 -7.29
C TYR A 132 -4.41 8.81 -7.90
N GLU A 133 -4.57 9.87 -8.70
CA GLU A 133 -3.51 10.77 -9.19
C GLU A 133 -3.80 12.22 -8.75
N PRO A 134 -4.02 12.50 -7.44
CA PRO A 134 -4.45 13.82 -6.98
C PRO A 134 -3.37 14.88 -7.18
N ASP A 135 -3.73 16.06 -7.68
CA ASP A 135 -2.75 17.12 -7.85
C ASP A 135 -2.06 17.48 -6.51
N PRO A 136 -0.72 17.64 -6.43
CA PRO A 136 -0.03 18.01 -5.20
C PRO A 136 -0.63 19.23 -4.48
N THR A 137 -1.23 20.16 -5.23
CA THR A 137 -1.94 21.34 -4.69
C THR A 137 -3.25 21.01 -3.95
N GLN A 138 -3.71 19.76 -4.02
CA GLN A 138 -4.89 19.26 -3.30
C GLN A 138 -4.52 18.55 -1.98
N SER A 139 -3.25 18.59 -1.58
CA SER A 139 -2.83 18.06 -0.28
C SER A 139 -3.45 18.85 0.87
N PHE A 140 -3.62 18.23 2.05
CA PHE A 140 -4.14 18.93 3.24
C PHE A 140 -3.31 20.15 3.62
N VAL A 141 -1.98 20.11 3.40
CA VAL A 141 -1.11 21.28 3.58
C VAL A 141 -1.45 22.40 2.61
N SER A 142 -1.55 22.12 1.31
CA SER A 142 -1.88 23.14 0.31
C SER A 142 -3.28 23.73 0.52
N ILE A 143 -4.24 22.90 0.92
CA ILE A 143 -5.59 23.35 1.28
C ILE A 143 -5.54 24.26 2.51
N ALA A 144 -4.76 23.91 3.53
CA ALA A 144 -4.62 24.72 4.73
C ALA A 144 -3.99 26.09 4.46
N GLU A 145 -2.98 26.16 3.60
CA GLU A 145 -2.38 27.41 3.13
C GLU A 145 -3.43 28.31 2.46
N SER A 146 -4.26 27.75 1.57
CA SER A 146 -5.33 28.52 0.90
C SER A 146 -6.41 29.04 1.87
N LYS A 147 -6.61 28.35 2.99
CA LYS A 147 -7.60 28.68 4.03
C LYS A 147 -7.01 29.48 5.20
N ASN A 148 -5.71 29.80 5.17
CA ASN A 148 -4.98 30.45 6.27
C ASN A 148 -5.20 29.76 7.62
N THR A 149 -5.07 28.43 7.65
CA THR A 149 -5.24 27.58 8.84
C THR A 149 -4.16 26.49 8.90
N THR A 150 -4.21 25.62 9.90
CA THR A 150 -3.26 24.50 10.01
C THR A 150 -3.74 23.25 9.24
N PRO A 151 -2.81 22.45 8.69
CA PRO A 151 -3.14 21.18 8.02
C PRO A 151 -3.92 20.21 8.91
N GLU A 152 -3.60 20.17 10.20
CA GLU A 152 -4.30 19.37 11.21
C GLU A 152 -5.76 19.83 11.35
N ALA A 153 -6.02 21.14 11.37
CA ALA A 153 -7.37 21.66 11.46
C ALA A 153 -8.21 21.26 10.23
N VAL A 154 -7.62 21.32 9.03
CA VAL A 154 -8.30 20.89 7.80
C VAL A 154 -8.57 19.38 7.82
N LEU A 155 -7.60 18.56 8.21
CA LEU A 155 -7.79 17.11 8.30
C LEU A 155 -8.86 16.76 9.34
N TYR A 156 -8.84 17.41 10.51
CA TYR A 156 -9.83 17.21 11.57
C TYR A 156 -11.24 17.42 11.03
N ASP A 157 -11.48 18.58 10.40
CA ASP A 157 -12.79 18.93 9.87
C ASP A 157 -13.20 17.97 8.74
N TYR A 158 -12.27 17.63 7.86
CA TYR A 158 -12.52 16.72 6.75
C TYR A 158 -12.95 15.33 7.21
N MET A 159 -12.30 14.75 8.23
CA MET A 159 -12.66 13.41 8.71
C MET A 159 -14.04 13.33 9.36
N LEU A 160 -14.65 14.48 9.70
CA LEU A 160 -16.02 14.55 10.22
C LEU A 160 -17.06 14.76 9.11
N GLU A 161 -16.65 15.02 7.87
CA GLU A 161 -17.54 15.03 6.72
C GLU A 161 -18.14 13.63 6.48
N ASN A 162 -19.26 13.60 5.73
CA ASN A 162 -20.01 12.37 5.47
C ASN A 162 -20.27 11.58 6.76
N ASP A 163 -20.74 12.27 7.81
CA ASP A 163 -21.02 11.70 9.14
C ASP A 163 -19.85 10.90 9.73
N GLY A 164 -18.62 11.39 9.56
CA GLY A 164 -17.41 10.72 10.08
C GLY A 164 -16.88 9.60 9.20
N TYR A 165 -17.37 9.45 7.96
CA TYR A 165 -16.95 8.42 7.02
C TYR A 165 -16.08 8.95 5.87
N ALA A 166 -15.76 10.24 5.84
CA ALA A 166 -14.81 10.78 4.87
C ALA A 166 -13.41 10.18 5.07
N MET A 167 -12.76 9.84 3.95
CA MET A 167 -11.44 9.22 3.93
C MET A 167 -10.48 10.02 3.05
N GLY A 168 -9.27 10.25 3.56
CA GLY A 168 -8.14 10.71 2.77
C GLY A 168 -7.30 9.53 2.29
N MET A 169 -6.59 9.72 1.19
CA MET A 169 -5.58 8.79 0.70
C MET A 169 -4.18 9.38 0.94
N MET A 170 -3.31 8.56 1.54
CA MET A 170 -1.88 8.88 1.71
C MET A 170 -1.02 7.92 0.87
N PRO A 171 -0.57 8.33 -0.33
CA PRO A 171 0.35 7.52 -1.13
C PRO A 171 1.68 7.31 -0.40
N ILE A 172 2.06 6.04 -0.23
CA ILE A 172 3.34 5.63 0.36
C ILE A 172 4.36 5.29 -0.73
N PHE A 173 3.90 4.64 -1.80
CA PHE A 173 4.74 4.25 -2.93
C PHE A 173 4.18 4.75 -4.26
N ASN A 174 5.08 4.89 -5.23
CA ASN A 174 4.76 5.19 -6.62
C ASN A 174 4.09 6.56 -6.85
N TYR A 175 4.38 7.53 -5.99
CA TYR A 175 3.86 8.91 -6.12
C TYR A 175 4.87 9.99 -5.73
N VAL A 176 6.17 9.68 -5.84
CA VAL A 176 7.25 10.56 -5.37
C VAL A 176 7.26 11.91 -6.08
N ASP A 177 6.95 11.93 -7.38
CA ASP A 177 6.93 13.14 -8.22
C ASP A 177 5.53 13.79 -8.31
N GLY A 178 4.57 13.35 -7.50
CA GLY A 178 3.21 13.90 -7.51
C GLY A 178 2.39 13.59 -8.77
N ASN A 179 2.80 12.55 -9.51
CA ASN A 179 2.15 12.03 -10.72
C ASN A 179 2.47 10.54 -10.92
N HIS A 180 1.86 9.91 -11.94
CA HIS A 180 2.02 8.48 -12.23
C HIS A 180 3.11 8.15 -13.25
N ASP A 181 3.96 9.08 -13.68
CA ASP A 181 4.94 8.78 -14.74
C ASP A 181 5.94 7.69 -14.33
N VAL A 182 6.32 7.62 -13.06
CA VAL A 182 7.13 6.51 -12.53
C VAL A 182 6.40 5.16 -12.63
N ILE A 183 5.08 5.14 -12.38
CA ILE A 183 4.25 3.93 -12.56
C ILE A 183 4.24 3.54 -14.02
N ARG A 184 4.04 4.52 -14.91
CA ARG A 184 4.03 4.29 -16.35
C ARG A 184 5.36 3.69 -16.84
N GLU A 185 6.47 4.23 -16.38
CA GLU A 185 7.81 3.75 -16.71
C GLU A 185 7.98 2.29 -16.25
N MET A 186 7.66 2.00 -14.99
CA MET A 186 7.73 0.65 -14.44
C MET A 186 6.82 -0.33 -15.20
N LEU A 187 5.58 0.07 -15.52
CA LEU A 187 4.62 -0.74 -16.28
C LEU A 187 5.12 -1.07 -17.69
N LEU A 188 5.86 -0.16 -18.33
CA LEU A 188 6.39 -0.34 -19.67
C LEU A 188 7.68 -1.16 -19.71
N HIS A 189 8.27 -1.49 -18.55
CA HIS A 189 9.45 -2.32 -18.50
C HIS A 189 9.16 -3.71 -19.12
N PRO A 190 10.01 -4.24 -20.03
CA PRO A 190 9.72 -5.48 -20.76
C PRO A 190 9.48 -6.73 -19.89
N GLN A 191 9.95 -6.70 -18.65
CA GLN A 191 9.79 -7.79 -17.67
C GLN A 191 8.76 -7.50 -16.58
N ALA A 192 8.15 -6.31 -16.58
CA ALA A 192 7.13 -5.98 -15.59
C ALA A 192 5.81 -6.69 -15.89
N VAL A 193 5.16 -7.14 -14.83
CA VAL A 193 3.78 -7.63 -14.87
C VAL A 193 2.92 -6.75 -13.97
N SER A 194 1.69 -6.47 -14.39
CA SER A 194 0.74 -5.75 -13.54
C SER A 194 0.32 -6.65 -12.37
N GLY A 195 0.29 -6.14 -11.14
CA GLY A 195 -0.04 -6.93 -9.95
C GLY A 195 -0.61 -6.10 -8.80
N LEU A 196 -0.56 -6.65 -7.58
CA LEU A 196 -0.92 -5.98 -6.31
C LEU A 196 -2.37 -5.51 -6.18
N SER A 197 -3.32 -6.31 -6.67
CA SER A 197 -4.76 -6.00 -6.66
C SER A 197 -5.53 -6.71 -5.54
N ASP A 198 -4.96 -6.81 -4.34
CA ASP A 198 -5.64 -7.47 -3.21
C ASP A 198 -6.75 -6.60 -2.61
N GLY A 199 -7.86 -7.24 -2.23
CA GLY A 199 -9.06 -6.55 -1.73
C GLY A 199 -9.32 -6.69 -0.23
N GLY A 200 -8.40 -7.30 0.54
CA GLY A 200 -8.73 -7.70 1.92
C GLY A 200 -7.59 -8.15 2.81
N ALA A 201 -6.32 -7.98 2.42
CA ALA A 201 -5.21 -8.29 3.33
C ALA A 201 -5.13 -7.31 4.52
N HIS A 202 -5.67 -6.09 4.34
CA HIS A 202 -5.64 -5.00 5.33
C HIS A 202 -6.99 -4.27 5.40
N CYS A 203 -8.06 -5.01 5.73
CA CYS A 203 -9.42 -4.47 5.84
C CYS A 203 -9.45 -3.20 6.71
N GLY A 204 -10.05 -2.13 6.18
CA GLY A 204 -10.12 -0.83 6.86
C GLY A 204 -8.88 0.05 6.70
N MET A 205 -7.78 -0.44 6.11
CA MET A 205 -6.58 0.35 5.84
C MET A 205 -6.32 0.54 4.34
N ILE A 206 -6.54 -0.51 3.53
CA ILE A 206 -6.27 -0.52 2.08
C ILE A 206 -7.27 -1.44 1.38
N CYS A 207 -7.72 -1.06 0.17
CA CYS A 207 -8.45 -1.93 -0.74
C CYS A 207 -8.07 -1.64 -2.20
N ASP A 208 -7.37 -2.59 -2.83
CA ASP A 208 -6.85 -2.47 -4.20
C ASP A 208 -7.56 -3.38 -5.21
N ALA A 209 -8.73 -3.91 -4.84
CA ALA A 209 -9.58 -4.71 -5.72
C ALA A 209 -9.98 -3.97 -7.03
N SER A 210 -9.97 -2.64 -7.02
CA SER A 210 -10.31 -1.81 -8.18
C SER A 210 -9.13 -1.53 -9.12
N ILE A 211 -7.92 -2.00 -8.86
CA ILE A 211 -6.76 -1.76 -9.76
C ILE A 211 -7.04 -2.22 -11.19
N PRO A 212 -7.68 -3.37 -11.47
CA PRO A 212 -7.96 -3.77 -12.84
C PRO A 212 -8.90 -2.79 -13.54
N THR A 213 -9.96 -2.33 -12.89
CA THR A 213 -10.87 -1.36 -13.51
C THR A 213 -10.19 0.00 -13.67
N PHE A 214 -9.41 0.44 -12.68
CA PHE A 214 -8.56 1.65 -12.75
C PHE A 214 -7.59 1.60 -13.93
N MET A 215 -6.93 0.46 -14.15
CA MET A 215 -6.05 0.27 -15.30
C MET A 215 -6.76 0.48 -16.64
N LEU A 216 -8.03 0.09 -16.77
CA LEU A 216 -8.78 0.31 -18.00
C LEU A 216 -9.27 1.75 -18.12
N SER A 217 -9.83 2.33 -17.06
CA SER A 217 -10.38 3.69 -17.10
C SER A 217 -9.28 4.75 -17.14
N HIS A 218 -8.48 4.84 -16.09
CA HIS A 218 -7.49 5.90 -15.92
C HIS A 218 -6.42 5.86 -17.02
N TRP A 219 -5.72 4.73 -17.17
CA TRP A 219 -4.56 4.69 -18.08
C TRP A 219 -4.91 4.77 -19.57
N THR A 220 -6.12 4.38 -19.99
CA THR A 220 -6.50 4.40 -21.42
C THR A 220 -7.40 5.58 -21.79
N ARG A 221 -8.19 6.10 -20.83
CA ARG A 221 -9.27 7.06 -21.10
C ARG A 221 -9.18 8.31 -20.24
N ASP A 222 -9.02 8.20 -18.93
CA ASP A 222 -9.30 9.32 -18.01
C ASP A 222 -8.07 10.08 -17.52
N ARG A 223 -6.86 9.53 -17.64
CA ARG A 223 -5.62 10.22 -17.21
C ARG A 223 -5.47 11.57 -17.92
N THR A 224 -5.34 12.65 -17.16
CA THR A 224 -5.18 14.01 -17.68
C THR A 224 -3.76 14.54 -17.50
N ARG A 225 -3.03 14.09 -16.48
CA ARG A 225 -1.67 14.55 -16.15
C ARG A 225 -0.63 13.55 -16.62
N GLY A 226 -0.20 13.65 -17.88
CA GLY A 226 0.84 12.80 -18.47
C GLY A 226 0.34 11.84 -19.56
N LYS A 227 1.21 10.93 -20.01
CA LYS A 227 0.90 10.04 -21.15
C LYS A 227 0.01 8.87 -20.74
N LYS A 228 -0.98 8.54 -21.58
CA LYS A 228 -1.80 7.32 -21.49
C LYS A 228 -1.04 6.08 -21.98
N LEU A 229 -1.68 4.92 -21.82
CA LEU A 229 -1.28 3.63 -22.37
C LEU A 229 -2.36 3.13 -23.37
N PRO A 230 -1.97 2.49 -24.49
CA PRO A 230 -2.94 1.90 -25.42
C PRO A 230 -3.80 0.83 -24.76
N LEU A 231 -5.09 0.79 -25.09
CA LEU A 231 -6.05 -0.16 -24.50
C LEU A 231 -5.65 -1.61 -24.75
N GLU A 232 -5.19 -1.89 -25.97
CA GLU A 232 -4.74 -3.17 -26.51
C GLU A 232 -3.53 -3.66 -25.72
N TRP A 233 -2.64 -2.75 -25.36
CA TRP A 233 -1.48 -3.04 -24.52
C TRP A 233 -1.92 -3.45 -23.11
N ILE A 234 -2.86 -2.73 -22.48
CA ILE A 234 -3.36 -3.07 -21.15
C ILE A 234 -4.08 -4.42 -21.15
N ILE A 235 -4.92 -4.67 -22.17
CA ILE A 235 -5.62 -5.95 -22.33
C ILE A 235 -4.61 -7.11 -22.48
N LYS A 236 -3.54 -6.92 -23.26
CA LYS A 236 -2.48 -7.94 -23.43
C LYS A 236 -1.73 -8.15 -22.12
N ASN A 237 -1.33 -7.08 -21.43
CA ASN A 237 -0.52 -7.18 -20.21
C ASN A 237 -1.26 -7.90 -19.07
N LYS A 238 -2.59 -7.70 -18.95
CA LYS A 238 -3.41 -8.47 -17.99
C LYS A 238 -3.47 -9.97 -18.27
N ARG A 239 -3.32 -10.40 -19.53
CA ARG A 239 -3.36 -11.83 -19.91
C ARG A 239 -2.02 -12.55 -19.69
N THR A 240 -0.90 -11.83 -19.66
CA THR A 240 0.44 -12.44 -19.57
C THR A 240 0.68 -13.20 -18.26
N ILE A 241 -0.02 -12.81 -17.17
CA ILE A 241 0.02 -13.50 -15.87
C ILE A 241 -0.51 -14.94 -16.00
N LEU A 242 -1.56 -15.17 -16.79
CA LEU A 242 -2.20 -16.49 -16.93
C LEU A 242 -1.38 -17.49 -17.78
N ARG A 243 -0.47 -17.01 -18.63
CA ARG A 243 0.36 -17.90 -19.47
C ARG A 243 1.60 -18.44 -18.73
N HIS A 244 2.08 -17.76 -17.70
CA HIS A 244 3.29 -18.17 -16.97
C HIS A 244 2.99 -19.12 -15.79
N SER A 245 1.72 -19.42 -15.53
CA SER A 245 1.28 -20.41 -14.53
C SER A 245 0.97 -21.79 -15.12
N MET A 246 1.22 -22.01 -16.42
CA MET A 246 0.93 -23.28 -17.13
C MET A 246 2.07 -23.71 -18.07
N VAL A 247 3.32 -23.68 -17.59
CA VAL A 247 4.42 -24.46 -18.18
C VAL A 247 5.30 -25.01 -17.06
#